data_AF-A0A947NYB0-F1
#
_entry.id   AF-A0A947NYB0-F1
#
_cell.length_a   1.000
_cell.length_b   1.000
_cell.length_c   1.000
_cell.angle_alpha   90.00
_cell.angle_beta   90.00
_cell.angle_gamma   90.00
#
_symmetry.space_group_name_H-M   'P 1'
#
loop_
_entity.id
_entity.type
_entity.pdbx_description
1 polymer ?
#
loop_
_entity_poly.entity_id
_entity_poly.type
_entity_poly.pdbx_seq_one_letter_code
_entity_poly.pdbx_strand_id
1 'polypeptide(L)'
;MAGSEEPANRPLADLPTIREAFERTIRLVPSARLLAAVMAPLADDDDDLVLLAEVEGATSGRLIAEERGLGALTADELVHGVPHARFINASFAYAKPREPGRFNPANRGAWYAALAVETCIAEVGHHLTRALADAGDLHAVVEYGEMIAS
;
A
#
# COMPACT_ATOMS: atom_id res chain seq x y z
N MET A 1 -8.10 -4.31 -52.73
CA MET A 1 -8.91 -4.16 -51.51
C MET A 1 -8.55 -5.30 -50.58
N ALA A 2 -7.46 -5.16 -49.83
CA ALA A 2 -7.07 -6.13 -48.81
C ALA A 2 -7.91 -5.82 -47.56
N GLY A 3 -8.78 -6.75 -47.17
CA GLY A 3 -9.51 -6.67 -45.92
C GLY A 3 -8.52 -6.82 -44.78
N SER A 4 -8.31 -5.75 -44.03
CA SER A 4 -7.66 -5.78 -42.73
C SER A 4 -8.57 -6.53 -41.76
N GLU A 5 -8.24 -7.78 -41.43
CA GLU A 5 -8.83 -8.46 -40.29
C GLU A 5 -8.39 -7.71 -39.03
N GLU A 6 -9.35 -7.13 -38.31
CA GLU A 6 -9.11 -6.70 -36.93
C GLU A 6 -8.68 -7.92 -36.11
N PRO A 7 -7.64 -7.81 -35.26
CA PRO A 7 -7.25 -8.92 -34.41
C PRO A 7 -8.42 -9.27 -33.49
N ALA A 8 -8.92 -10.50 -33.64
CA ALA A 8 -10.02 -11.03 -32.85
C ALA A 8 -9.76 -10.80 -31.36
N ASN A 9 -10.69 -10.10 -30.70
CA ASN A 9 -10.73 -9.94 -29.25
C ASN A 9 -10.94 -11.32 -28.60
N ARG A 10 -9.85 -12.04 -28.36
CA ARG A 10 -9.88 -13.33 -27.67
C ARG A 10 -10.22 -13.05 -26.20
N PRO A 11 -11.29 -13.63 -25.64
CA PRO A 11 -11.57 -13.46 -24.22
C PRO A 11 -10.37 -14.00 -23.42
N LEU A 12 -9.83 -13.17 -22.53
CA LEU A 12 -8.68 -13.50 -21.65
C LEU A 12 -8.88 -14.84 -20.89
N ALA A 13 -10.12 -15.29 -20.74
CA ALA A 13 -10.52 -16.54 -20.09
C ALA A 13 -9.95 -17.81 -20.76
N ASP A 14 -9.61 -17.77 -22.05
CA ASP A 14 -9.14 -18.95 -22.80
C ASP A 14 -7.61 -19.03 -22.86
N LEU A 15 -6.89 -18.09 -22.24
CA LEU A 15 -5.44 -18.14 -22.17
C LEU A 15 -5.00 -19.09 -21.05
N PRO A 16 -3.99 -19.95 -21.30
CA PRO A 16 -3.44 -20.76 -20.23
C PRO A 16 -2.86 -19.84 -19.15
N THR A 17 -3.30 -20.04 -17.91
CA THR A 17 -2.79 -19.31 -16.75
C THR A 17 -1.86 -20.23 -15.96
N ILE A 18 -0.76 -19.65 -15.47
CA ILE A 18 0.12 -20.31 -14.52
C ILE A 18 0.13 -19.49 -13.23
N ARG A 19 0.12 -20.18 -12.09
CA ARG A 19 0.37 -19.55 -10.80
C ARG A 19 1.86 -19.58 -10.56
N GLU A 20 2.48 -18.41 -10.53
CA GLU A 20 3.88 -18.24 -10.21
C GLU A 20 4.00 -17.56 -8.85
N ALA A 21 4.90 -18.05 -8.00
CA ALA A 21 5.27 -17.45 -6.74
C ALA A 21 6.77 -17.17 -6.79
N PHE A 22 7.15 -15.90 -6.81
CA PHE A 22 8.55 -15.51 -6.80
C PHE A 22 9.11 -15.71 -5.41
N GLU A 23 10.22 -16.47 -5.30
CA GLU A 23 10.86 -16.76 -4.01
C GLU A 23 11.31 -15.49 -3.26
N ARG A 24 11.54 -14.39 -3.97
CA ARG A 24 11.98 -13.13 -3.40
C ARG A 24 11.45 -11.95 -4.20
N THR A 25 10.53 -11.21 -3.60
CA THR A 25 10.19 -9.86 -4.06
C THR A 25 10.54 -8.84 -2.98
N ILE A 26 10.60 -7.57 -3.36
CA ILE A 26 11.04 -6.47 -2.52
C ILE A 26 9.93 -5.43 -2.47
N ARG A 27 9.64 -4.95 -1.26
CA ARG A 27 8.78 -3.79 -1.02
C ARG A 27 9.55 -2.76 -0.20
N LEU A 28 9.54 -1.51 -0.64
CA LEU A 28 10.07 -0.42 0.18
C LEU A 28 8.99 0.06 1.13
N VAL A 29 9.34 0.13 2.41
CA VAL A 29 8.45 0.60 3.48
C VAL A 29 9.06 1.85 4.09
N PRO A 30 8.34 2.99 4.13
CA PRO A 30 8.86 4.19 4.77
C PRO A 30 9.12 3.89 6.26
N SER A 31 10.32 4.22 6.71
CA SER A 31 10.78 3.97 8.06
C SER A 31 10.54 5.20 8.92
N ALA A 32 9.76 5.03 9.99
CA ALA A 32 9.66 6.00 11.06
C ALA A 32 10.69 5.75 12.19
N ARG A 33 11.63 4.80 12.00
CA ARG A 33 12.56 4.36 13.06
C ARG A 33 13.40 5.50 13.63
N LEU A 34 13.72 6.50 12.82
CA LEU A 34 14.50 7.66 13.23
C LEU A 34 13.63 8.90 13.51
N LEU A 35 12.31 8.79 13.36
CA LEU A 35 11.39 9.90 13.58
C LEU A 35 10.79 9.79 14.98
N ALA A 36 10.72 10.93 15.67
CA ALA A 36 9.93 11.02 16.89
C ALA A 36 8.46 10.74 16.58
N ALA A 37 7.72 10.19 17.55
CA ALA A 37 6.28 10.02 17.41
C ALA A 37 5.64 11.39 17.14
N VAL A 38 4.83 11.48 16.08
CA VAL A 38 4.25 12.74 15.61
C VAL A 38 3.39 13.40 16.68
N MET A 39 2.76 12.60 17.54
CA MET A 39 1.91 13.08 18.64
C MET A 39 2.67 13.40 19.93
N ALA A 40 3.98 13.11 20.02
CA ALA A 40 4.78 13.41 21.21
C ALA A 40 4.72 14.87 21.67
N PRO A 41 4.68 15.88 20.78
CA PRO A 41 4.53 17.26 21.20
C PRO A 41 3.16 17.62 21.81
N LEU A 42 2.17 16.73 21.73
CA LEU A 42 0.81 16.94 22.23
C LEU A 42 0.54 16.23 23.56
N ALA A 43 1.49 15.45 24.08
CA ALA A 43 1.32 14.66 25.29
C ALA A 43 2.20 15.21 26.42
N ASP A 44 1.64 15.29 27.63
CA ASP A 44 2.41 15.69 28.81
C ASP A 44 3.17 14.49 29.41
N ASP A 45 2.64 13.28 29.24
CA ASP A 45 3.23 12.02 29.69
C ASP A 45 2.91 10.82 28.77
N ASP A 46 3.37 9.62 29.16
CA ASP A 46 3.15 8.39 28.41
C ASP A 46 1.68 7.94 28.41
N ASP A 47 0.89 8.29 29.42
CA ASP A 47 -0.53 7.93 29.48
C ASP A 47 -1.33 8.74 28.45
N ASP A 48 -1.01 10.03 28.28
CA ASP A 48 -1.56 10.87 27.21
C ASP A 48 -1.25 10.30 25.82
N LEU A 49 -0.04 9.77 25.61
CA LEU A 49 0.33 9.13 24.34
C LEU A 49 -0.55 7.92 24.02
N VAL A 50 -0.89 7.11 25.03
CA VAL A 50 -1.79 5.97 24.86
C VAL A 50 -3.19 6.43 24.45
N LEU A 51 -3.71 7.48 25.09
CA LEU A 51 -5.01 8.06 24.76
C LEU A 51 -5.03 8.64 23.33
N LEU A 52 -3.97 9.36 22.94
CA LEU A 52 -3.84 9.89 21.58
C LEU A 52 -3.77 8.79 20.54
N ALA A 53 -3.06 7.69 20.82
CA ALA A 53 -3.00 6.54 19.92
C ALA A 53 -4.36 5.85 19.74
N GLU A 54 -5.19 5.79 20.78
CA GLU A 54 -6.57 5.30 20.69
C GLU A 54 -7.42 6.19 19.77
N VAL A 55 -7.34 7.51 19.95
CA VAL A 55 -8.09 8.49 19.13
C VAL A 55 -7.63 8.44 17.67
N GLU A 56 -6.32 8.40 17.40
CA GLU A 56 -5.78 8.22 16.05
C GLU A 56 -6.28 6.89 15.44
N GLY A 57 -6.18 5.81 16.22
CA GLY A 57 -6.57 4.47 15.84
C GLY A 57 -8.03 4.36 15.41
N ALA A 58 -8.93 5.10 16.05
CA ALA A 58 -10.35 5.14 15.70
C ALA A 58 -10.62 5.63 14.27
N THR A 59 -9.68 6.35 13.66
CA THR A 59 -9.76 6.83 12.26
C THR A 59 -8.89 6.01 11.30
N SER A 60 -8.13 5.05 11.82
CA SER A 60 -7.24 4.21 11.02
C SER A 60 -8.04 3.27 10.14
N GLY A 61 -8.03 3.52 8.82
CA GLY A 61 -8.69 2.64 7.85
C GLY A 61 -8.27 1.18 7.95
N ARG A 62 -7.01 0.91 8.34
CA ARG A 62 -6.53 -0.45 8.61
C ARG A 62 -7.22 -1.08 9.83
N LEU A 63 -7.26 -0.40 10.97
CA LEU A 63 -7.88 -0.95 12.19
C LEU A 63 -9.38 -1.16 11.99
N ILE A 64 -10.06 -0.20 11.34
CA ILE A 64 -11.47 -0.33 10.97
C ILE A 64 -11.68 -1.55 10.07
N ALA A 65 -10.82 -1.76 9.08
CA ALA A 65 -10.91 -2.92 8.19
C ALA A 65 -10.65 -4.24 8.92
N GLU A 66 -9.68 -4.29 9.82
CA GLU A 66 -9.35 -5.47 10.64
C GLU A 66 -10.49 -5.84 11.60
N GLU A 67 -11.20 -4.86 12.15
CA GLU A 67 -12.31 -5.09 13.09
C GLU A 67 -13.60 -5.53 12.38
N ARG A 68 -13.98 -4.86 11.29
CA ARG A 68 -15.32 -5.02 10.68
C ARG A 68 -15.35 -4.97 9.15
N GLY A 69 -14.20 -4.86 8.51
CA GLY A 69 -14.09 -4.64 7.06
C GLY A 69 -14.21 -3.17 6.66
N LEU A 70 -13.80 -2.87 5.42
CA LEU A 70 -13.84 -1.53 4.84
C LEU A 70 -13.98 -1.58 3.32
N GLY A 71 -15.01 -0.94 2.77
CA GLY A 71 -15.24 -0.90 1.32
C GLY A 71 -15.52 -2.30 0.75
N ALA A 72 -14.64 -2.78 -0.13
CA ALA A 72 -14.71 -4.12 -0.71
C ALA A 72 -13.87 -5.18 0.03
N LEU A 73 -13.34 -4.84 1.20
CA LEU A 73 -12.52 -5.72 2.01
C LEU A 73 -13.32 -6.19 3.23
N THR A 74 -13.50 -7.50 3.39
CA THR A 74 -14.08 -8.06 4.61
C THR A 74 -12.98 -8.34 5.65
N ALA A 75 -13.34 -8.38 6.94
CA ALA A 75 -12.36 -8.58 8.01
C ALA A 75 -11.68 -9.97 7.93
N ASP A 76 -12.37 -10.97 7.39
CA ASP A 76 -11.86 -12.34 7.22
C ASP A 76 -10.88 -12.48 6.04
N GLU A 77 -10.87 -11.53 5.09
CA GLU A 77 -9.85 -11.48 4.02
C GLU A 77 -8.50 -10.96 4.52
N LEU A 78 -8.46 -10.35 5.72
CA LEU A 78 -7.25 -9.78 6.29
C LEU A 78 -6.43 -10.82 7.03
N VAL A 79 -5.13 -10.55 7.12
CA VAL A 79 -4.18 -11.46 7.75
C VAL A 79 -4.17 -11.20 9.26
N HIS A 80 -4.32 -12.26 10.05
CA HIS A 80 -4.37 -12.22 11.50
C HIS A 80 -3.37 -13.20 12.13
N GLY A 81 -2.94 -12.92 13.37
CA GLY A 81 -2.17 -13.86 14.18
C GLY A 81 -0.72 -14.13 13.75
N VAL A 82 -0.20 -13.42 12.75
CA VAL A 82 1.19 -13.54 12.30
C VAL A 82 1.96 -12.22 12.45
N PRO A 83 3.28 -12.27 12.74
CA PRO A 83 4.11 -11.08 12.74
C PRO A 83 3.99 -10.29 11.44
N HIS A 84 4.06 -8.97 11.52
CA HIS A 84 4.10 -8.07 10.36
C HIS A 84 2.84 -8.03 9.47
N ALA A 85 1.74 -8.73 9.84
CA ALA A 85 0.46 -8.70 9.12
C ALA A 85 -0.05 -7.28 8.83
N ARG A 86 0.21 -6.33 9.74
CA ARG A 86 -0.14 -4.90 9.57
C ARG A 86 0.34 -4.30 8.25
N PHE A 87 1.49 -4.72 7.71
CA PHE A 87 2.01 -4.20 6.44
C PHE A 87 1.18 -4.71 5.26
N ILE A 88 0.79 -5.99 5.31
CA ILE A 88 -0.07 -6.62 4.31
C ILE A 88 -1.43 -5.94 4.37
N ASN A 89 -2.06 -5.91 5.54
CA ASN A 89 -3.41 -5.36 5.74
C ASN A 89 -3.47 -3.87 5.36
N ALA A 90 -2.47 -3.06 5.75
CA ALA A 90 -2.38 -1.65 5.36
C ALA A 90 -2.42 -1.48 3.83
N SER A 91 -1.71 -2.33 3.09
CA SER A 91 -1.62 -2.22 1.63
C SER A 91 -2.98 -2.37 0.94
N PHE A 92 -3.91 -3.11 1.55
CA PHE A 92 -5.26 -3.33 1.03
C PHE A 92 -6.29 -2.36 1.62
N ALA A 93 -6.12 -1.92 2.86
CA ALA A 93 -7.10 -1.09 3.57
C ALA A 93 -7.06 0.39 3.15
N TYR A 94 -5.92 0.91 2.66
CA TYR A 94 -5.79 2.30 2.23
C TYR A 94 -6.00 2.46 0.72
N ALA A 95 -7.26 2.34 0.28
CA ALA A 95 -7.64 2.62 -1.10
C ALA A 95 -7.59 4.14 -1.42
N LYS A 96 -7.43 4.48 -2.71
CA LYS A 96 -7.51 5.87 -3.21
C LYS A 96 -8.71 6.02 -4.14
N PRO A 97 -9.94 6.28 -3.63
CA PRO A 97 -11.15 6.23 -4.45
C PRO A 97 -11.18 7.23 -5.60
N ARG A 98 -10.55 8.39 -5.43
CA ARG A 98 -10.52 9.47 -6.42
C ARG A 98 -9.44 9.28 -7.50
N GLU A 99 -8.40 8.52 -7.20
CA GLU A 99 -7.29 8.23 -8.11
C GLU A 99 -6.82 6.78 -7.84
N PRO A 100 -7.52 5.78 -8.42
CA PRO A 100 -7.17 4.38 -8.23
C PRO A 100 -5.76 4.08 -8.76
N GLY A 101 -5.10 3.08 -8.16
CA GLY A 101 -3.81 2.65 -8.65
C GLY A 101 -3.92 1.96 -10.01
N ARG A 102 -2.78 1.80 -10.69
CA ARG A 102 -2.75 1.22 -12.05
C ARG A 102 -3.40 -0.16 -12.12
N PHE A 103 -3.28 -0.96 -11.06
CA PHE A 103 -3.68 -2.37 -11.04
C PHE A 103 -4.67 -2.72 -9.92
N ASN A 104 -5.33 -1.74 -9.30
CA ASN A 104 -6.31 -1.99 -8.24
C ASN A 104 -7.54 -1.07 -8.36
N PRO A 105 -8.72 -1.55 -7.94
CA PRO A 105 -9.95 -0.78 -8.04
C PRO A 105 -9.97 0.39 -7.03
N ALA A 106 -10.93 1.30 -7.21
CA ALA A 106 -11.09 2.49 -6.37
C ALA A 106 -11.36 2.17 -4.87
N ASN A 107 -11.90 1.00 -4.57
CA ASN A 107 -12.41 0.61 -3.26
C ASN A 107 -11.52 -0.41 -2.51
N ARG A 108 -10.36 -0.77 -3.06
CA ARG A 108 -9.39 -1.67 -2.41
C ARG A 108 -7.97 -1.27 -2.81
N GLY A 109 -7.07 -1.24 -1.84
CA GLY A 109 -5.64 -1.12 -2.12
C GLY A 109 -5.04 -2.38 -2.74
N ALA A 110 -3.72 -2.42 -2.87
CA ALA A 110 -3.00 -3.57 -3.37
C ALA A 110 -1.60 -3.69 -2.78
N TRP A 111 -1.12 -4.94 -2.75
CA TRP A 111 0.26 -5.26 -2.45
C TRP A 111 1.14 -5.11 -3.69
N TYR A 112 1.97 -4.07 -3.70
CA TYR A 112 2.99 -3.86 -4.72
C TYR A 112 4.37 -4.24 -4.18
N ALA A 113 5.08 -5.05 -4.97
CA ALA A 113 6.45 -5.46 -4.76
C ALA A 113 7.13 -5.70 -6.12
N ALA A 114 8.46 -5.65 -6.17
CA ALA A 114 9.23 -5.84 -7.40
C ALA A 114 10.33 -6.90 -7.22
N LEU A 115 10.87 -7.38 -8.34
CA LEU A 115 11.97 -8.36 -8.36
C LEU A 115 13.34 -7.72 -8.07
N ALA A 116 13.46 -6.40 -8.24
CA ALA A 116 14.69 -5.64 -8.05
C ALA A 116 14.42 -4.37 -7.23
N VAL A 117 15.36 -4.01 -6.35
CA VAL A 117 15.21 -2.84 -5.47
C VAL A 117 15.18 -1.54 -6.28
N GLU A 118 15.94 -1.47 -7.37
CA GLU A 118 16.01 -0.31 -8.27
C GLU A 118 14.63 0.00 -8.86
N THR A 119 13.83 -1.02 -9.17
CA THR A 119 12.45 -0.85 -9.62
C THR A 119 11.60 -0.23 -8.51
N CYS A 120 11.73 -0.68 -7.26
CA CYS A 120 11.01 -0.09 -6.15
C CYS A 120 11.42 1.38 -5.93
N ILE A 121 12.72 1.69 -6.00
CA ILE A 121 13.25 3.06 -5.85
C ILE A 121 12.68 3.96 -6.94
N ALA A 122 12.66 3.50 -8.19
CA ALA A 122 12.13 4.27 -9.32
C ALA A 122 10.63 4.56 -9.17
N GLU A 123 9.83 3.56 -8.80
CA GLU A 123 8.37 3.71 -8.60
C GLU A 123 8.06 4.62 -7.40
N VAL A 124 8.74 4.43 -6.27
CA VAL A 124 8.61 5.29 -5.10
C VAL A 124 9.00 6.73 -5.43
N GLY A 125 10.13 6.93 -6.12
CA GLY A 125 10.58 8.25 -6.56
C GLY A 125 9.55 8.92 -7.46
N HIS A 126 9.03 8.20 -8.46
CA HIS A 126 7.99 8.71 -9.36
C HIS A 126 6.74 9.18 -8.59
N HIS A 127 6.20 8.33 -7.72
CA HIS A 127 4.98 8.64 -6.98
C HIS A 127 5.19 9.72 -5.91
N LEU A 128 6.33 9.71 -5.22
CA LEU A 128 6.66 10.73 -4.22
C LEU A 128 6.86 12.09 -4.89
N THR A 129 7.59 12.17 -6.00
CA THR A 129 7.75 13.42 -6.76
C THR A 129 6.39 13.98 -7.20
N ARG A 130 5.46 13.14 -7.67
CA ARG A 130 4.09 13.58 -8.02
C ARG A 130 3.34 14.13 -6.81
N ALA A 131 3.39 13.44 -5.68
CA ALA A 131 2.71 13.88 -4.45
C ALA A 131 3.28 15.20 -3.92
N LEU A 132 4.60 15.36 -3.95
CA LEU A 132 5.29 16.59 -3.53
C LEU A 132 4.99 17.77 -4.47
N ALA A 133 4.92 17.52 -5.79
CA ALA A 133 4.53 18.53 -6.76
C ALA A 133 3.08 19.01 -6.55
N ASP A 134 2.16 18.10 -6.20
CA ASP A 134 0.77 18.45 -5.85
C ASP A 134 0.69 19.27 -4.56
N ALA A 135 1.54 18.96 -3.57
CA ALA A 135 1.67 19.74 -2.34
C ALA A 135 2.36 21.10 -2.51
N GLY A 136 3.06 21.32 -3.63
CA GLY A 136 3.80 22.55 -3.90
C GLY A 136 5.16 22.66 -3.19
N ASP A 137 5.66 21.58 -2.60
CA ASP A 137 6.96 21.53 -1.92
C ASP A 137 7.71 20.25 -2.29
N LEU A 138 8.85 20.40 -2.98
CA LEU A 138 9.70 19.29 -3.44
C LEU A 138 10.80 18.93 -2.45
N HIS A 139 10.85 19.56 -1.28
CA HIS A 139 11.86 19.27 -0.26
C HIS A 139 11.38 18.18 0.70
N ALA A 140 11.78 16.93 0.43
CA ALA A 140 11.51 15.82 1.33
C ALA A 140 12.72 14.88 1.43
N VAL A 141 12.98 14.40 2.64
CA VAL A 141 13.91 13.30 2.90
C VAL A 141 13.12 12.21 3.60
N VAL A 142 13.09 11.02 3.00
CA VAL A 142 12.36 9.88 3.53
C VAL A 142 13.28 8.67 3.52
N GLU A 143 13.39 8.01 4.66
CA GLU A 143 14.10 6.73 4.76
C GLU A 143 13.16 5.58 4.43
N TYR A 144 13.66 4.62 3.66
CA TYR A 144 12.93 3.40 3.32
C TYR A 144 13.70 2.18 3.81
N GLY A 145 12.99 1.25 4.44
CA GLY A 145 13.47 -0.09 4.70
C GLY A 145 13.09 -1.04 3.57
N GLU A 146 14.04 -1.88 3.16
CA GLU A 146 13.76 -3.01 2.26
C GLU A 146 13.06 -4.14 3.04
N MET A 147 11.85 -4.47 2.62
CA MET A 147 11.10 -5.62 3.09
C MET A 147 11.17 -6.74 2.06
N ILE A 148 11.58 -7.93 2.50
CA ILE A 148 11.46 -9.14 1.69
C ILE A 148 10.02 -9.62 1.75
N ALA A 149 9.39 -9.65 0.58
CA ALA A 149 7.96 -9.84 0.36
C ALA A 149 7.73 -11.15 -0.43
N SER A 150 8.18 -12.27 0.13
CA SER A 150 8.04 -13.62 -0.43
C SER A 150 6.82 -14.34 0.11
#